data_AF-A0A4R7I6F1-F1
#
_entry.id   AF-A0A4R7I6F1-F1
#
_cell.length_a   1.000
_cell.length_b   1.000
_cell.length_c   1.000
_cell.angle_alpha   90.00
_cell.angle_beta   90.00
_cell.angle_gamma   90.00
#
_symmetry.space_group_name_H-M   'P 1'
#
loop_
_entity.id
_entity.type
_entity.pdbx_description
1 polymer ?
#
loop_
_entity_poly.entity_id
_entity_poly.type
_entity_poly.pdbx_seq_one_letter_code
_entity_poly.pdbx_strand_id
1 'polypeptide(L)'
;MAELRWGAATHEGQLRSQNEDHHYVGENLFVVADGMGGHLAGEVASEMAVDRLRDNLPGDADNTLDQLVAAIDEANDEIYDGSMHNPDQAGMGTTVTAVAVVADPHDGEAFGIANVGDSRGYVMRHARLRQLTIDHSFVQELVAEGAISREEARYHPRRNIVTRALGIEPGVRVDSWTMPIFQGDRILLCSDGLVDEITDDHITEVLLEHPDPNEAAQALVDAANEAGGRDNITVVIIDVVEGDDPPDPTEEFDVVPLWADDDGDDTGEVQIVADPLPDDEHDDANDDDGDGDEHDDTTGVIAATAAVAAVTADESTDAATGTDVDAAGDTVEVDEPQLPPADDGAPAVVPTPPPVATPKRKRSRTQGFFRFLLILGVAAVLVLGFVIMAAWARSGYFVAFDEQDRVVVYQGREDGFLWFEPTPEAYGQYTRDELDDESIALVEDNVHFESRDNAKAFVAQRLSPRSELDDSSEGGEPATSSADSSGTSSATSSPGDG
;
A
#
# COMPACT_ATOMS: atom_id res chain seq x y z
N MET A 1 -25.21 23.77 6.50
CA MET A 1 -24.61 23.30 5.24
C MET A 1 -23.37 24.11 5.04
N ALA A 2 -22.22 23.45 5.03
CA ALA A 2 -20.95 24.07 4.70
C ALA A 2 -21.01 24.65 3.28
N GLU A 3 -20.42 25.83 3.09
CA GLU A 3 -20.19 26.39 1.76
C GLU A 3 -18.74 26.06 1.38
N LEU A 4 -18.54 25.30 0.31
CA LEU A 4 -17.23 24.90 -0.18
C LEU A 4 -16.88 25.60 -1.49
N ARG A 5 -15.61 25.91 -1.68
CA ARG A 5 -15.03 26.26 -2.98
C ARG A 5 -13.89 25.31 -3.28
N TRP A 6 -13.68 25.00 -4.55
CA TRP A 6 -12.65 24.04 -4.92
C TRP A 6 -11.99 24.38 -6.23
N GLY A 7 -10.82 23.78 -6.41
CA GLY A 7 -10.06 23.79 -7.64
C GLY A 7 -9.30 22.48 -7.80
N ALA A 8 -9.02 22.11 -9.03
CA ALA A 8 -8.25 20.92 -9.32
C ALA A 8 -7.33 21.15 -10.51
N ALA A 9 -6.18 20.50 -10.49
CA ALA A 9 -5.24 20.48 -11.59
C ALA A 9 -4.61 19.10 -11.69
N THR A 10 -4.39 18.64 -12.92
CA THR A 10 -3.67 17.39 -13.18
C THR A 10 -2.75 17.57 -14.38
N HIS A 11 -1.58 16.94 -14.34
CA HIS A 11 -0.60 16.94 -15.42
C HIS A 11 0.08 15.58 -15.50
N GLU A 12 0.41 15.16 -16.71
CA GLU A 12 1.14 13.91 -17.01
C GLU A 12 2.57 13.85 -16.38
N GLY A 13 3.05 14.93 -15.78
CA GLY A 13 4.48 15.12 -15.52
C GLY A 13 5.30 15.42 -16.79
N GLN A 14 6.63 15.44 -16.63
CA GLN A 14 7.60 15.68 -17.70
C GLN A 14 8.19 14.38 -18.29
N LEU A 15 8.15 13.27 -17.54
CA LEU A 15 8.84 12.02 -17.90
C LEU A 15 7.91 10.85 -18.24
N ARG A 16 6.62 10.92 -17.90
CA ARG A 16 5.63 9.91 -18.29
C ARG A 16 5.12 10.19 -19.71
N SER A 17 4.50 9.18 -20.32
CA SER A 17 3.88 9.24 -21.66
C SER A 17 2.35 9.13 -21.64
N GLN A 18 1.78 8.96 -20.45
CA GLN A 18 0.37 8.88 -20.18
C GLN A 18 0.11 9.35 -18.74
N ASN A 19 -1.08 9.90 -18.51
CA ASN A 19 -1.57 10.22 -17.19
C ASN A 19 -2.44 9.07 -16.70
N GLU A 20 -1.96 8.37 -15.68
CA GLU A 20 -2.67 7.28 -14.99
C GLU A 20 -3.40 7.79 -13.73
N ASP A 21 -3.21 9.06 -13.35
CA ASP A 21 -4.01 9.68 -12.29
C ASP A 21 -5.42 10.00 -12.78
N HIS A 22 -6.37 9.91 -11.87
CA HIS A 22 -7.74 10.38 -12.07
C HIS A 22 -8.23 11.13 -10.83
N HIS A 23 -9.15 12.08 -11.02
CA HIS A 23 -9.74 12.83 -9.92
C HIS A 23 -11.20 13.18 -10.18
N TYR A 24 -11.91 13.52 -9.11
CA TYR A 24 -13.25 14.08 -9.16
C TYR A 24 -13.41 15.21 -8.15
N VAL A 25 -14.11 16.27 -8.57
CA VAL A 25 -14.53 17.37 -7.69
C VAL A 25 -16.01 17.63 -7.90
N GLY A 26 -16.78 17.55 -6.83
CA GLY A 26 -18.21 17.80 -6.81
C GLY A 26 -18.62 18.61 -5.58
N GLU A 27 -19.92 18.79 -5.38
CA GLU A 27 -20.42 19.60 -4.25
C GLU A 27 -20.08 18.97 -2.89
N ASN A 28 -20.12 17.64 -2.79
CA ASN A 28 -19.96 16.89 -1.54
C ASN A 28 -18.95 15.74 -1.61
N LEU A 29 -18.19 15.62 -2.70
CA LEU A 29 -17.22 14.54 -2.91
C LEU A 29 -16.00 15.05 -3.68
N PHE A 30 -14.83 14.73 -3.17
CA PHE A 30 -13.53 15.04 -3.74
C PHE A 30 -12.67 13.79 -3.69
N VAL A 31 -12.07 13.40 -4.81
CA VAL A 31 -11.31 12.16 -4.93
C VAL A 31 -10.07 12.41 -5.75
N VAL A 32 -8.94 11.83 -5.32
CA VAL A 32 -7.73 11.63 -6.11
C VAL A 32 -7.41 10.14 -6.10
N ALA A 33 -7.10 9.59 -7.26
CA ALA A 33 -6.70 8.20 -7.45
C ALA A 33 -5.49 8.15 -8.37
N ASP A 34 -4.42 7.47 -7.93
CA ASP A 34 -3.19 7.28 -8.68
C ASP A 34 -3.16 5.85 -9.23
N GLY A 35 -3.17 5.73 -10.55
CA GLY A 35 -3.24 4.46 -11.26
C GLY A 35 -1.89 3.76 -11.32
N MET A 36 -1.83 2.51 -10.84
CA MET A 36 -0.63 1.68 -10.86
C MET A 36 -0.87 0.40 -11.66
N GLY A 37 -0.05 0.19 -12.70
CA GLY A 37 -0.18 -1.01 -13.54
C GLY A 37 1.01 -1.30 -14.47
N GLY A 38 2.02 -0.44 -14.50
CA GLY A 38 3.16 -0.60 -15.42
C GLY A 38 2.72 -0.44 -16.88
N HIS A 39 2.83 -1.49 -17.69
CA HIS A 39 2.34 -1.46 -19.09
C HIS A 39 0.83 -1.70 -19.24
N LEU A 40 0.10 -1.90 -18.14
CA LEU A 40 -1.27 -2.42 -18.15
C LEU A 40 -2.21 -1.58 -17.27
N ALA A 41 -3.04 -0.78 -17.93
CA ALA A 41 -4.35 -0.30 -17.47
C ALA A 41 -4.43 0.45 -16.11
N GLY A 42 -3.37 1.15 -15.68
CA GLY A 42 -3.41 1.97 -14.47
C GLY A 42 -4.45 3.09 -14.57
N GLU A 43 -4.56 3.73 -15.74
CA GLU A 43 -5.56 4.76 -16.04
C GLU A 43 -6.99 4.23 -15.96
N VAL A 44 -7.17 2.94 -16.29
CA VAL A 44 -8.49 2.30 -16.25
C VAL A 44 -8.88 2.05 -14.79
N ALA A 45 -7.94 1.59 -13.95
CA ALA A 45 -8.19 1.35 -12.53
C ALA A 45 -8.55 2.65 -11.79
N SER A 46 -7.79 3.73 -12.00
CA SER A 46 -8.04 5.03 -11.34
C SER A 46 -9.37 5.65 -11.81
N GLU A 47 -9.70 5.56 -13.10
CA GLU A 47 -11.01 5.98 -13.62
C GLU A 47 -12.14 5.17 -12.99
N MET A 48 -12.04 3.83 -12.92
CA MET A 48 -13.05 2.97 -12.31
C MET A 48 -13.26 3.30 -10.82
N ALA A 49 -12.19 3.52 -10.06
CA ALA A 49 -12.31 3.89 -8.65
C ALA A 49 -13.09 5.20 -8.49
N VAL A 50 -12.70 6.25 -9.21
CA VAL A 50 -13.33 7.57 -9.12
C VAL A 50 -14.79 7.52 -9.55
N ASP A 51 -15.09 6.84 -10.66
CA ASP A 51 -16.46 6.70 -11.17
C ASP A 51 -17.36 5.95 -10.21
N ARG A 52 -16.85 4.90 -9.55
CA ARG A 52 -17.61 4.16 -8.53
C ARG A 52 -17.95 5.01 -7.32
N LEU A 53 -16.99 5.77 -6.80
CA LEU A 53 -17.24 6.67 -5.68
C LEU A 53 -18.27 7.74 -6.06
N ARG A 54 -18.16 8.34 -7.25
CA ARG A 54 -19.12 9.33 -7.76
C ARG A 54 -20.54 8.76 -7.88
N ASP A 55 -20.67 7.55 -8.41
CA ASP A 55 -21.98 6.95 -8.69
C ASP A 55 -22.68 6.48 -7.40
N ASN A 56 -21.92 6.10 -6.37
CA ASN A 56 -22.44 5.56 -5.11
C ASN A 56 -22.66 6.63 -4.02
N LEU A 57 -22.06 7.81 -4.14
CA LEU A 57 -22.23 8.94 -3.22
C LEU A 57 -22.95 10.10 -3.93
N PRO A 58 -24.28 10.03 -4.08
CA PRO A 58 -25.03 11.12 -4.70
C PRO A 58 -24.86 12.41 -3.88
N GLY A 59 -24.80 13.54 -4.59
CA GLY A 59 -24.56 14.87 -3.98
C GLY A 59 -25.66 15.39 -3.05
N ASP A 60 -26.72 14.63 -2.78
CA ASP A 60 -27.85 15.07 -1.95
C ASP A 60 -27.71 14.57 -0.49
N ALA A 61 -26.94 15.34 0.29
CA ALA A 61 -27.05 15.67 1.72
C ALA A 61 -27.14 14.61 2.85
N ASP A 62 -27.14 13.30 2.62
CA ASP A 62 -27.20 12.30 3.71
C ASP A 62 -26.13 11.19 3.61
N ASN A 63 -25.01 11.46 2.94
CA ASN A 63 -23.92 10.49 2.85
C ASN A 63 -23.38 10.16 4.26
N THR A 64 -23.02 8.90 4.49
CA THR A 64 -22.36 8.46 5.73
C THR A 64 -20.92 8.03 5.46
N LEU A 65 -20.08 8.01 6.50
CA LEU A 65 -18.73 7.45 6.39
C LEU A 65 -18.77 5.98 5.92
N ASP A 66 -19.74 5.20 6.41
CA ASP A 66 -19.93 3.81 6.00
C ASP A 66 -20.26 3.67 4.49
N GLN A 67 -21.01 4.62 3.92
CA GLN A 67 -21.28 4.64 2.47
C GLN A 67 -20.03 4.98 1.67
N LEU A 68 -19.18 5.88 2.16
CA LEU A 68 -17.89 6.18 1.53
C LEU A 68 -16.98 4.95 1.53
N VAL A 69 -16.87 4.26 2.66
CA VAL A 69 -16.09 3.01 2.77
C VAL A 69 -16.67 1.93 1.87
N ALA A 70 -17.98 1.73 1.88
CA ALA A 70 -18.64 0.73 1.02
C ALA A 70 -18.43 1.02 -0.47
N ALA A 71 -18.42 2.30 -0.88
CA ALA A 71 -18.13 2.67 -2.26
C ALA A 71 -16.69 2.35 -2.67
N ILE A 72 -15.73 2.47 -1.75
CA ILE A 72 -14.32 2.08 -1.98
C ILE A 72 -14.19 0.56 -2.05
N ASP A 73 -14.89 -0.18 -1.19
CA ASP A 73 -14.92 -1.65 -1.24
C ASP A 73 -15.51 -2.15 -2.57
N GLU A 74 -16.62 -1.56 -3.03
CA GLU A 74 -17.21 -1.89 -4.34
C GLU A 74 -16.29 -1.53 -5.51
N ALA A 75 -15.55 -0.43 -5.41
CA ALA A 75 -14.52 -0.08 -6.39
C ALA A 75 -13.39 -1.13 -6.40
N ASN A 76 -12.93 -1.58 -5.24
CA ASN A 76 -11.92 -2.64 -5.15
C ASN A 76 -12.41 -3.92 -5.82
N ASP A 77 -13.64 -4.34 -5.53
CA ASP A 77 -14.22 -5.55 -6.10
C ASP A 77 -14.29 -5.48 -7.64
N GLU A 78 -14.73 -4.35 -8.20
CA GLU A 78 -14.77 -4.19 -9.66
C GLU A 78 -13.38 -4.21 -10.29
N ILE A 79 -12.41 -3.49 -9.72
CA ILE A 79 -11.05 -3.41 -10.28
C ILE A 79 -10.39 -4.79 -10.18
N TYR A 80 -10.56 -5.49 -9.06
CA TYR A 80 -10.04 -6.85 -8.86
C TYR A 80 -10.67 -7.84 -9.84
N ASP A 81 -11.99 -7.79 -10.04
CA ASP A 81 -12.66 -8.64 -11.02
C ASP A 81 -12.20 -8.32 -12.45
N GLY A 82 -12.03 -7.04 -12.80
CA GLY A 82 -11.47 -6.62 -14.07
C GLY A 82 -10.06 -7.17 -14.29
N SER A 83 -9.21 -7.08 -13.27
CA SER A 83 -7.80 -7.53 -13.35
C SER A 83 -7.67 -9.05 -13.48
N MET A 84 -8.62 -9.81 -12.92
CA MET A 84 -8.64 -11.28 -13.00
C MET A 84 -9.24 -11.81 -14.31
N HIS A 85 -10.19 -11.11 -14.91
CA HIS A 85 -10.98 -11.62 -16.05
C HIS A 85 -10.59 -11.03 -17.41
N ASN A 86 -9.82 -9.94 -17.43
CA ASN A 86 -9.37 -9.30 -18.65
C ASN A 86 -7.83 -9.28 -18.72
N PRO A 87 -7.21 -9.99 -19.68
CA PRO A 87 -5.75 -10.01 -19.84
C PRO A 87 -5.13 -8.62 -20.04
N ASP A 88 -5.86 -7.69 -20.65
CA ASP A 88 -5.38 -6.32 -20.90
C ASP A 88 -5.42 -5.43 -19.63
N GLN A 89 -6.05 -5.91 -18.56
CA GLN A 89 -6.19 -5.26 -17.25
C GLN A 89 -5.44 -6.02 -16.15
N ALA A 90 -4.67 -7.04 -16.52
CA ALA A 90 -4.00 -7.90 -15.55
C ALA A 90 -3.03 -7.10 -14.68
N GLY A 91 -3.26 -7.14 -13.36
CA GLY A 91 -2.42 -6.44 -12.38
C GLY A 91 -2.66 -4.95 -12.27
N MET A 92 -3.71 -4.39 -12.89
CA MET A 92 -4.10 -3.01 -12.65
C MET A 92 -4.51 -2.82 -11.19
N GLY A 93 -4.16 -1.67 -10.63
CA GLY A 93 -4.60 -1.22 -9.33
C GLY A 93 -4.53 0.29 -9.24
N THR A 94 -5.01 0.84 -8.15
CA THR A 94 -4.95 2.29 -7.94
C THR A 94 -5.00 2.64 -6.46
N THR A 95 -4.45 3.79 -6.10
CA THR A 95 -4.71 4.41 -4.80
C THR A 95 -6.09 5.07 -4.80
N VAL A 96 -6.59 5.42 -3.61
CA VAL A 96 -7.67 6.39 -3.50
C VAL A 96 -7.49 7.21 -2.23
N THR A 97 -7.58 8.53 -2.37
CA THR A 97 -7.73 9.46 -1.25
C THR A 97 -8.99 10.28 -1.51
N ALA A 98 -9.94 10.23 -0.59
CA ALA A 98 -11.24 10.85 -0.75
C ALA A 98 -11.64 11.68 0.48
N VAL A 99 -12.33 12.78 0.20
CA VAL A 99 -13.03 13.61 1.18
C VAL A 99 -14.47 13.78 0.72
N ALA A 100 -15.41 13.43 1.58
CA ALA A 100 -16.83 13.61 1.33
C ALA A 100 -17.48 14.39 2.47
N VAL A 101 -18.51 15.19 2.17
CA VAL A 101 -19.39 15.74 3.21
C VAL A 101 -20.34 14.63 3.64
N VAL A 102 -20.30 14.29 4.92
CA VAL A 102 -21.10 13.21 5.53
C VAL A 102 -21.89 13.72 6.73
N ALA A 103 -22.96 13.03 7.10
CA ALA A 103 -23.71 13.31 8.31
C ALA A 103 -22.87 13.03 9.57
N ASP A 104 -22.82 13.99 10.49
CA ASP A 104 -22.16 13.82 11.79
C ASP A 104 -23.02 12.99 12.75
N PRO A 105 -22.45 12.01 13.50
CA PRO A 105 -23.18 11.25 14.52
C PRO A 105 -23.86 12.10 15.60
N HIS A 106 -23.31 13.28 15.90
CA HIS A 106 -23.71 14.18 16.99
C HIS A 106 -24.61 15.35 16.55
N ASP A 107 -25.05 15.39 15.28
CA ASP A 107 -25.82 16.44 14.59
C ASP A 107 -24.95 17.37 13.73
N GLY A 108 -25.30 17.53 12.44
CA GLY A 108 -24.60 18.40 11.48
C GLY A 108 -23.88 17.66 10.36
N GLU A 109 -22.91 18.34 9.76
CA GLU A 109 -22.07 17.84 8.66
C GLU A 109 -20.62 17.73 9.12
N ALA A 110 -19.94 16.68 8.67
CA ALA A 110 -18.52 16.47 8.88
C ALA A 110 -17.84 16.12 7.54
N PHE A 111 -16.53 16.28 7.47
CA PHE A 111 -15.76 15.64 6.42
C PHE A 111 -15.51 14.18 6.79
N GLY A 112 -15.97 13.26 5.95
CA GLY A 112 -15.52 11.87 5.93
C GLY A 112 -14.27 11.77 5.08
N ILE A 113 -13.16 11.33 5.68
CA ILE A 113 -11.89 11.12 5.01
C ILE A 113 -11.69 9.61 4.85
N ALA A 114 -11.25 9.19 3.67
CA ALA A 114 -10.90 7.80 3.40
C ALA A 114 -9.62 7.71 2.56
N ASN A 115 -8.75 6.75 2.88
CA ASN A 115 -7.48 6.56 2.20
C ASN A 115 -7.12 5.08 1.99
N VAL A 116 -6.63 4.76 0.79
CA VAL A 116 -5.94 3.53 0.44
C VAL A 116 -4.79 3.89 -0.50
N GLY A 117 -3.55 3.81 0.00
CA GLY A 117 -2.35 4.02 -0.82
C GLY A 117 -1.47 5.10 -0.21
N ASP A 118 -0.58 5.64 -1.00
CA ASP A 118 0.40 6.68 -0.64
C ASP A 118 0.10 8.05 -1.25
N SER A 119 -1.02 8.19 -1.95
CA SER A 119 -1.65 9.50 -2.15
C SER A 119 -2.01 10.13 -0.79
N ARG A 120 -2.01 11.47 -0.73
CA ARG A 120 -2.07 12.20 0.53
C ARG A 120 -3.21 13.20 0.61
N GLY A 121 -3.76 13.30 1.82
CA GLY A 121 -4.63 14.39 2.23
C GLY A 121 -3.94 15.26 3.27
N TYR A 122 -4.16 16.58 3.20
CA TYR A 122 -3.68 17.56 4.16
C TYR A 122 -4.80 18.53 4.55
N VAL A 123 -4.69 19.12 5.74
CA VAL A 123 -5.46 20.30 6.15
C VAL A 123 -4.50 21.44 6.48
N MET A 124 -4.80 22.63 5.97
CA MET A 124 -4.17 23.87 6.34
C MET A 124 -5.15 24.70 7.17
N ARG A 125 -4.80 24.92 8.43
CA ARG A 125 -5.55 25.79 9.36
C ARG A 125 -4.57 26.73 10.05
N HIS A 126 -4.94 28.00 10.17
CA HIS A 126 -4.08 29.04 10.78
C HIS A 126 -2.67 29.08 10.18
N ALA A 127 -2.57 28.91 8.85
CA ALA A 127 -1.31 28.83 8.08
C ALA A 127 -0.37 27.67 8.47
N ARG A 128 -0.89 26.62 9.13
CA ARG A 128 -0.15 25.39 9.44
C ARG A 128 -0.70 24.24 8.63
N LEU A 129 0.15 23.61 7.83
CA LEU A 129 -0.17 22.41 7.08
C LEU A 129 0.04 21.17 7.94
N ARG A 130 -0.95 20.28 7.98
CA ARG A 130 -0.87 18.98 8.65
C ARG A 130 -1.37 17.89 7.70
N GLN A 131 -0.62 16.80 7.62
CA GLN A 131 -1.05 15.62 6.87
C GLN A 131 -2.20 14.94 7.62
N LEU A 132 -3.26 14.61 6.89
CA LEU A 132 -4.43 13.88 7.38
C LEU A 132 -4.23 12.37 7.25
N THR A 133 -3.67 11.93 6.12
CA THR A 133 -3.51 10.50 5.80
C THR A 133 -2.18 9.95 6.26
N ILE A 134 -2.06 8.62 6.24
CA ILE A 134 -0.79 7.93 6.42
C ILE A 134 -0.59 7.02 5.22
N ASP A 135 0.59 7.13 4.62
CA ASP A 135 0.93 6.43 3.40
C ASP A 135 0.97 4.92 3.63
N HIS A 136 0.27 4.15 2.81
CA HIS A 136 0.43 2.71 2.77
C HIS A 136 1.62 2.35 1.88
N SER A 137 2.83 2.65 2.35
CA SER A 137 4.08 2.39 1.63
C SER A 137 5.11 1.67 2.49
N PHE A 138 6.02 0.95 1.84
CA PHE A 138 7.08 0.20 2.50
C PHE A 138 7.97 1.11 3.35
N VAL A 139 8.24 2.34 2.89
CA VAL A 139 9.04 3.30 3.63
C VAL A 139 8.31 3.86 4.84
N GLN A 140 6.99 4.03 4.76
CA GLN A 140 6.18 4.46 5.90
C GLN A 140 6.18 3.40 7.01
N GLU A 141 6.14 2.12 6.66
CA GLU A 141 6.29 1.01 7.62
C GLU A 141 7.65 1.05 8.32
N LEU A 142 8.75 1.27 7.57
CA LEU A 142 10.08 1.41 8.15
C LEU A 142 10.20 2.64 9.08
N VAL A 143 9.54 3.75 8.74
CA VAL A 143 9.48 4.94 9.61
C VAL A 143 8.71 4.63 10.89
N ALA A 144 7.56 3.95 10.78
CA ALA A 144 6.73 3.58 11.93
C ALA A 144 7.47 2.62 12.89
N GLU A 145 8.30 1.72 12.35
CA GLU A 145 9.17 0.83 13.13
C GLU A 145 10.42 1.54 13.71
N GLY A 146 10.65 2.81 13.36
CA GLY A 146 11.84 3.56 13.74
C GLY A 146 13.12 3.06 13.07
N ALA A 147 13.01 2.29 11.98
CA ALA A 147 14.13 1.76 11.23
C ALA A 147 14.83 2.82 10.37
N ILE A 148 14.09 3.83 9.90
CA ILE A 148 14.60 5.00 9.17
C ILE A 148 13.88 6.27 9.65
N SER A 149 14.50 7.44 9.45
CA SER A 149 13.83 8.72 9.67
C SER A 149 12.89 9.08 8.51
N ARG A 150 11.97 10.03 8.74
CA ARG A 150 11.11 10.61 7.68
C ARG A 150 11.92 11.24 6.54
N GLU A 151 13.06 11.83 6.88
CA GLU A 151 13.97 12.45 5.90
C GLU A 151 14.67 11.38 5.05
N GLU A 152 15.06 10.26 5.66
CA GLU A 152 15.66 9.11 4.96
C GLU A 152 14.66 8.42 4.04
N ALA A 153 13.39 8.32 4.44
CA ALA A 153 12.31 7.74 3.64
C ALA A 153 12.19 8.39 2.25
N ARG A 154 12.33 9.72 2.16
CA ARG A 154 12.23 10.50 0.91
C ARG A 154 13.25 10.08 -0.16
N TYR A 155 14.41 9.60 0.26
CA TYR A 155 15.50 9.20 -0.65
C TYR A 155 15.71 7.68 -0.70
N HIS A 156 14.82 6.91 -0.06
CA HIS A 156 14.97 5.48 0.03
C HIS A 156 14.77 4.82 -1.35
N PRO A 157 15.60 3.82 -1.73
CA PRO A 157 15.53 3.19 -3.06
C PRO A 157 14.22 2.45 -3.32
N ARG A 158 13.46 2.13 -2.27
CA ARG A 158 12.18 1.42 -2.32
C ARG A 158 11.00 2.30 -1.89
N ARG A 159 11.09 3.62 -2.07
CA ARG A 159 10.02 4.55 -1.66
C ARG A 159 8.73 4.36 -2.47
N ASN A 160 8.83 4.04 -3.76
CA ASN A 160 7.69 3.80 -4.66
C ASN A 160 7.03 2.41 -4.48
N ILE A 161 7.24 1.74 -3.34
CA ILE A 161 6.58 0.45 -3.07
C ILE A 161 5.36 0.70 -2.20
N VAL A 162 4.20 0.65 -2.82
CA VAL A 162 2.89 0.71 -2.16
C VAL A 162 2.59 -0.65 -1.52
N THR A 163 2.13 -0.65 -0.26
CA THR A 163 1.77 -1.86 0.49
C THR A 163 0.26 -2.11 0.52
N ARG A 164 -0.56 -1.12 0.11
CA ARG A 164 -2.01 -1.28 -0.03
C ARG A 164 -2.55 -0.46 -1.21
N ALA A 165 -3.26 -1.11 -2.13
CA ALA A 165 -3.91 -0.49 -3.27
C ALA A 165 -5.20 -1.24 -3.62
N LEU A 166 -6.12 -0.57 -4.32
CA LEU A 166 -7.34 -1.18 -4.84
C LEU A 166 -7.02 -2.12 -6.01
N GLY A 167 -7.78 -3.20 -6.15
CA GLY A 167 -7.72 -4.11 -7.30
C GLY A 167 -6.64 -5.19 -7.25
N ILE A 168 -5.76 -5.14 -6.24
CA ILE A 168 -4.66 -6.11 -6.06
C ILE A 168 -5.11 -7.35 -5.27
N GLU A 169 -5.90 -7.13 -4.22
CA GLU A 169 -6.45 -8.16 -3.35
C GLU A 169 -7.98 -8.18 -3.40
N PRO A 170 -8.63 -9.34 -3.16
CA PRO A 170 -10.10 -9.46 -3.20
C PRO A 170 -10.82 -8.71 -2.07
N GLY A 171 -10.09 -8.03 -1.19
CA GLY A 171 -10.63 -7.15 -0.16
C GLY A 171 -9.55 -6.20 0.27
N VAL A 172 -9.95 -4.99 0.66
CA VAL A 172 -9.02 -3.92 1.04
C VAL A 172 -9.40 -3.37 2.40
N ARG A 173 -8.41 -3.01 3.21
CA ARG A 173 -8.64 -2.24 4.43
C ARG A 173 -8.61 -0.76 4.08
N VAL A 174 -9.76 -0.09 4.20
CA VAL A 174 -9.85 1.36 4.04
C VAL A 174 -9.55 2.03 5.39
N ASP A 175 -8.62 2.98 5.39
CA ASP A 175 -8.41 3.84 6.54
C ASP A 175 -9.40 5.01 6.42
N SER A 176 -10.30 5.18 7.39
CA SER A 176 -11.33 6.22 7.34
C SER A 176 -11.69 6.80 8.71
N TRP A 177 -12.05 8.08 8.73
CA TRP A 177 -12.48 8.82 9.94
C TRP A 177 -13.28 10.07 9.57
N THR A 178 -13.91 10.69 10.55
CA THR A 178 -14.58 11.99 10.38
C THR A 178 -13.75 13.13 10.97
N MET A 179 -13.93 14.33 10.41
CA MET A 179 -13.33 15.57 10.90
C MET A 179 -14.38 16.70 10.81
N PRO A 180 -14.49 17.57 11.82
CA PRO A 180 -15.39 18.72 11.76
C PRO A 180 -14.98 19.70 10.65
N ILE A 181 -15.97 20.43 10.14
CA ILE A 181 -15.80 21.40 9.05
C ILE A 181 -15.65 22.79 9.65
N PHE A 182 -14.43 23.30 9.77
CA PHE A 182 -14.21 24.64 10.31
C PHE A 182 -14.04 25.69 9.21
N GLN A 183 -14.65 26.85 9.42
CA GLN A 183 -14.51 27.97 8.51
C GLN A 183 -13.04 28.40 8.36
N GLY A 184 -12.61 28.56 7.12
CA GLY A 184 -11.24 28.96 6.77
C GLY A 184 -10.24 27.82 6.65
N ASP A 185 -10.65 26.57 6.90
CA ASP A 185 -9.84 25.41 6.56
C ASP A 185 -9.64 25.29 5.05
N ARG A 186 -8.43 24.90 4.67
CA ARG A 186 -8.09 24.50 3.30
C ARG A 186 -7.60 23.07 3.29
N ILE A 187 -8.30 22.18 2.59
CA ILE A 187 -7.90 20.79 2.40
C ILE A 187 -7.18 20.66 1.06
N LEU A 188 -6.12 19.86 1.05
CA LEU A 188 -5.37 19.48 -0.15
C LEU A 188 -5.40 17.96 -0.27
N LEU A 189 -5.84 17.44 -1.42
CA LEU A 189 -5.63 16.05 -1.83
C LEU A 189 -4.62 16.02 -2.98
N CYS A 190 -3.68 15.08 -2.97
CA CYS A 190 -2.70 14.96 -4.03
C CYS A 190 -2.19 13.53 -4.25
N SER A 191 -1.78 13.22 -5.49
CA SER A 191 -0.99 12.02 -5.80
C SER A 191 0.45 12.15 -5.29
N ASP A 192 1.21 11.05 -5.34
CA ASP A 192 2.59 11.03 -4.84
C ASP A 192 3.50 11.96 -5.66
N GLY A 193 3.19 12.19 -6.94
CA GLY A 193 3.94 13.04 -7.85
C GLY A 193 4.07 14.50 -7.40
N LEU A 194 3.18 14.98 -6.51
CA LEU A 194 3.38 16.28 -5.86
C LEU A 194 4.46 16.18 -4.76
N VAL A 195 4.26 15.28 -3.81
CA VAL A 195 5.01 15.23 -2.54
C VAL A 195 6.40 14.61 -2.69
N ASP A 196 6.61 13.83 -3.76
CA ASP A 196 7.93 13.33 -4.16
C ASP A 196 8.83 14.44 -4.73
N GLU A 197 8.24 15.44 -5.39
CA GLU A 197 8.96 16.52 -6.06
C GLU A 197 9.20 17.73 -5.16
N ILE A 198 8.19 18.15 -4.38
CA ILE A 198 8.28 19.32 -3.50
C ILE A 198 8.08 18.97 -2.03
N THR A 199 8.54 19.83 -1.12
CA THR A 199 8.46 19.62 0.33
C THR A 199 7.18 20.21 0.90
N ASP A 200 6.74 19.73 2.06
CA ASP A 200 5.57 20.26 2.79
C ASP A 200 5.71 21.77 3.07
N ASP A 201 6.92 22.24 3.34
CA ASP A 201 7.22 23.67 3.49
C ASP A 201 6.93 24.45 2.20
N HIS A 202 7.36 23.92 1.04
CA HIS A 202 7.10 24.55 -0.25
C HIS A 202 5.61 24.48 -0.63
N ILE A 203 4.93 23.36 -0.34
CA ILE A 203 3.47 23.26 -0.48
C ILE A 203 2.80 24.36 0.36
N THR A 204 3.21 24.53 1.61
CA THR A 204 2.67 25.55 2.51
C THR A 204 2.88 26.96 1.93
N GLU A 205 4.07 27.27 1.43
CA GLU A 205 4.36 28.56 0.77
C GLU A 205 3.41 28.82 -0.41
N VAL A 206 3.27 27.87 -1.33
CA VAL A 206 2.38 28.00 -2.50
C VAL A 206 0.92 28.18 -2.08
N LEU A 207 0.44 27.41 -1.09
CA LEU A 207 -0.93 27.54 -0.59
C LEU A 207 -1.20 28.89 0.06
N LEU A 208 -0.20 29.53 0.68
CA LEU A 208 -0.33 30.86 1.28
C LEU A 208 -0.26 31.99 0.24
N GLU A 209 0.48 31.79 -0.85
CA GLU A 209 0.63 32.78 -1.92
C GLU A 209 -0.58 32.84 -2.86
N HIS A 210 -1.34 31.74 -2.97
CA HIS A 210 -2.46 31.61 -3.90
C HIS A 210 -3.80 31.40 -3.16
N PRO A 211 -4.58 32.47 -2.88
CA PRO A 211 -5.87 32.34 -2.20
C PRO A 211 -6.97 31.69 -3.04
N ASP A 212 -6.90 31.75 -4.38
CA ASP A 212 -7.88 31.06 -5.23
C ASP A 212 -7.53 29.57 -5.34
N PRO A 213 -8.48 28.64 -5.13
CA PRO A 213 -8.17 27.21 -5.09
C PRO A 213 -7.78 26.66 -6.47
N ASN A 214 -8.24 27.24 -7.59
CA ASN A 214 -7.80 26.81 -8.93
C ASN A 214 -6.38 27.30 -9.22
N GLU A 215 -6.07 28.54 -8.87
CA GLU A 215 -4.71 29.08 -9.00
C GLU A 215 -3.73 28.31 -8.12
N ALA A 216 -4.11 27.96 -6.88
CA ALA A 216 -3.28 27.17 -5.97
C ALA A 216 -3.02 25.76 -6.51
N ALA A 217 -4.07 25.07 -7.00
CA ALA A 217 -3.91 23.74 -7.58
C ALA A 217 -2.96 23.77 -8.79
N GLN A 218 -3.13 24.74 -9.70
CA GLN A 218 -2.25 24.89 -10.86
C GLN A 218 -0.81 25.23 -10.45
N ALA A 219 -0.63 26.14 -9.49
CA ALA A 219 0.70 26.54 -9.02
C ALA A 219 1.45 25.37 -8.37
N LEU A 220 0.77 24.50 -7.64
CA LEU A 220 1.37 23.28 -7.06
C LEU A 220 1.80 22.29 -8.15
N VAL A 221 0.97 22.07 -9.17
CA VAL A 221 1.31 21.21 -10.32
C VAL A 221 2.49 21.78 -11.10
N ASP A 222 2.52 23.09 -11.33
CA ASP A 222 3.61 23.77 -12.02
C ASP A 222 4.92 23.66 -11.22
N ALA A 223 4.87 23.89 -9.90
CA ALA A 223 6.03 23.77 -9.01
C ALA A 223 6.62 22.35 -8.99
N ALA A 224 5.79 21.31 -8.95
CA ALA A 224 6.25 19.91 -9.02
C ALA A 224 6.85 19.57 -10.38
N ASN A 225 6.27 20.06 -11.47
CA ASN A 225 6.84 19.91 -12.81
C ASN A 225 8.21 20.61 -12.95
N GLU A 226 8.36 21.82 -12.40
CA GLU A 226 9.61 22.57 -12.40
C GLU A 226 10.71 21.89 -11.56
N ALA A 227 10.33 21.20 -10.47
CA ALA A 227 11.25 20.46 -9.61
C ALA A 227 11.74 19.14 -10.22
N GLY A 228 11.00 18.58 -11.18
CA GLY A 228 11.41 17.39 -11.93
C GLY A 228 10.30 16.74 -12.73
N GLY A 229 9.06 16.75 -12.22
CA GLY A 229 7.89 16.15 -12.86
C GLY A 229 8.12 14.69 -13.27
N ARG A 230 8.67 13.86 -12.38
CA ARG A 230 9.01 12.46 -12.72
C ARG A 230 7.79 11.55 -12.81
N ASP A 231 6.68 11.97 -12.21
CA ASP A 231 5.42 11.25 -12.19
C ASP A 231 4.23 12.10 -12.66
N ASN A 232 3.08 11.46 -12.80
CA ASN A 232 1.79 12.13 -12.90
C ASN A 232 1.54 12.94 -11.62
N ILE A 233 0.97 14.14 -11.78
CA ILE A 233 0.77 15.07 -10.67
C ILE A 233 -0.69 15.50 -10.70
N THR A 234 -1.42 15.18 -9.64
CA THR A 234 -2.81 15.56 -9.48
C THR A 234 -3.03 16.21 -8.13
N VAL A 235 -3.75 17.32 -8.14
CA VAL A 235 -3.99 18.18 -6.97
C VAL A 235 -5.45 18.62 -6.95
N VAL A 236 -6.08 18.48 -5.77
CA VAL A 236 -7.41 19.02 -5.48
C VAL A 236 -7.32 19.90 -4.23
N ILE A 237 -7.83 21.12 -4.32
CA ILE A 237 -7.92 22.08 -3.21
C ILE A 237 -9.39 22.31 -2.87
N ILE A 238 -9.71 22.28 -1.58
CA ILE A 238 -11.05 22.52 -1.03
C ILE A 238 -10.96 23.58 0.05
N ASP A 239 -11.61 24.72 -0.15
CA ASP A 239 -11.71 25.82 0.81
C ASP A 239 -13.07 25.79 1.50
N VAL A 240 -13.06 25.82 2.82
CA VAL A 240 -14.26 25.94 3.65
C VAL A 240 -14.61 27.43 3.83
N VAL A 241 -15.63 27.90 3.11
CA VAL A 241 -16.11 29.29 3.16
C VAL A 241 -17.06 29.52 4.33
N GLU A 242 -17.96 28.56 4.58
CA GLU A 242 -18.85 28.53 5.75
C GLU A 242 -18.75 27.15 6.42
N GLY A 243 -18.69 27.14 7.75
CA GLY A 243 -18.54 25.95 8.59
C GLY A 243 -18.66 26.35 10.07
N ASP A 244 -18.22 25.48 10.98
CA ASP A 244 -18.12 25.78 12.41
C ASP A 244 -17.05 26.84 12.69
N ASP A 245 -17.18 27.53 13.82
CA ASP A 245 -16.19 28.50 14.28
C ASP A 245 -14.85 27.78 14.54
N PRO A 246 -13.73 28.24 13.94
CA PRO A 246 -12.46 27.57 14.10
C PRO A 246 -11.98 27.62 15.57
N PRO A 247 -11.25 26.59 16.03
CA PRO A 247 -10.66 26.60 17.37
C PRO A 247 -9.61 27.72 17.50
N ASP A 248 -9.26 28.06 18.75
CA ASP A 248 -8.31 29.13 19.05
C ASP A 248 -6.97 28.86 18.33
N PRO A 249 -6.39 29.83 17.60
CA PRO A 249 -5.13 29.65 16.89
C PRO A 249 -3.92 29.34 17.78
N THR A 250 -4.06 29.51 19.11
CA THR A 250 -3.05 29.11 20.10
C THR A 250 -3.16 27.64 20.50
N GLU A 251 -4.29 26.99 20.24
CA GLU A 251 -4.44 25.54 20.42
C GLU A 251 -3.72 24.84 19.26
N GLU A 252 -2.79 23.95 19.61
CA GLU A 252 -2.22 23.02 18.63
C GLU A 252 -3.30 22.01 18.27
N PHE A 253 -3.71 21.99 17.00
CA PHE A 253 -4.52 20.88 16.50
C PHE A 253 -3.55 19.82 15.96
N ASP A 254 -3.45 18.72 16.70
CA ASP A 254 -2.85 17.51 16.17
C ASP A 254 -3.93 16.67 15.51
N VAL A 255 -3.69 16.31 14.25
CA VAL A 255 -4.48 15.31 13.56
C VAL A 255 -3.90 13.97 13.98
N VAL A 256 -4.48 13.37 15.02
CA VAL A 256 -4.11 12.02 15.44
C VAL A 256 -5.05 11.04 14.73
N PRO A 257 -4.59 10.34 13.68
CA PRO A 257 -5.35 9.23 13.13
C PRO A 257 -5.51 8.16 14.21
N LEU A 258 -6.77 7.84 14.51
CA LEU A 258 -7.20 7.09 15.70
C LEU A 258 -6.69 5.66 15.83
N TRP A 259 -6.06 5.13 14.79
CA TRP A 259 -5.49 3.80 14.82
C TRP A 259 -4.10 3.75 15.48
N ALA A 260 -3.49 4.89 15.82
CA ALA A 260 -2.20 4.92 16.51
C ALA A 260 -2.24 4.25 17.90
N ASP A 261 -3.42 4.11 18.51
CA ASP A 261 -3.57 3.53 19.86
C ASP A 261 -4.58 2.37 19.97
N ASP A 262 -5.22 1.92 18.89
CA ASP A 262 -6.29 0.90 19.01
C ASP A 262 -5.85 -0.53 18.68
N ASP A 263 -5.47 -1.26 19.73
CA ASP A 263 -5.47 -2.73 19.79
C ASP A 263 -6.92 -3.27 19.84
N GLY A 264 -7.77 -2.91 18.86
CA GLY A 264 -8.92 -3.70 18.43
C GLY A 264 -10.34 -3.19 18.76
N ASP A 265 -11.08 -2.96 17.66
CA ASP A 265 -12.52 -3.17 17.47
C ASP A 265 -13.47 -2.33 18.35
N ASP A 266 -13.85 -1.14 17.90
CA ASP A 266 -15.26 -0.73 17.73
C ASP A 266 -15.32 0.63 17.00
N THR A 267 -16.21 0.77 16.02
CA THR A 267 -16.57 2.07 15.45
C THR A 267 -17.33 2.88 16.51
N GLY A 268 -16.64 3.84 17.12
CA GLY A 268 -17.20 4.71 18.16
C GLY A 268 -16.62 6.11 18.07
N GLU A 269 -17.52 7.09 17.95
CA GLU A 269 -17.38 8.55 18.08
C GLU A 269 -16.06 9.06 18.70
N VAL A 270 -15.44 10.03 18.04
CA VAL A 270 -14.28 10.75 18.59
C VAL A 270 -14.52 12.25 18.65
N GLN A 271 -14.25 12.80 19.83
CA GLN A 271 -14.07 14.22 20.10
C GLN A 271 -12.61 14.62 19.85
N ILE A 272 -12.42 15.80 19.26
CA ILE A 272 -11.16 16.53 19.34
C ILE A 272 -10.91 16.87 20.81
N VAL A 273 -9.90 16.24 21.42
CA VAL A 273 -9.45 16.58 22.78
C VAL A 273 -8.34 17.63 22.65
N ALA A 274 -8.61 18.85 23.10
CA ALA A 274 -7.56 19.78 23.46
C ALA A 274 -6.90 19.24 24.74
N ASP A 275 -5.61 18.90 24.68
CA ASP A 275 -4.89 18.43 25.86
C ASP A 275 -4.83 19.58 26.89
N PRO A 276 -5.04 19.33 28.19
CA PRO A 276 -4.96 20.36 29.20
C PRO A 276 -3.50 20.85 29.31
N LEU A 277 -3.32 22.17 29.26
CA LEU A 277 -2.04 22.82 29.52
C LEU A 277 -1.38 22.27 30.79
N PRO A 278 -0.05 22.11 30.82
CA PRO A 278 0.65 21.75 32.05
C PRO A 278 0.36 22.82 33.11
N ASP A 279 -0.03 22.37 34.30
CA ASP A 279 -0.29 23.24 35.45
C ASP A 279 0.92 24.15 35.71
N ASP A 280 0.75 25.46 35.51
CA ASP A 280 1.60 26.49 36.09
C ASP A 280 1.43 26.43 37.62
N GLU A 281 2.28 25.66 38.30
CA GLU A 281 2.42 25.74 39.77
C GLU A 281 3.03 27.11 40.13
N HIS A 282 2.14 28.09 40.29
CA HIS A 282 2.36 29.23 41.15
C HIS A 282 2.33 28.76 42.62
N ASP A 283 3.48 28.69 43.27
CA ASP A 283 3.57 28.68 44.73
C ASP A 283 4.25 29.97 45.22
N ASP A 284 3.41 30.91 45.64
CA ASP A 284 3.77 32.05 46.49
C ASP A 284 3.82 31.62 47.96
N ALA A 285 5.01 31.77 48.57
CA ALA A 285 5.27 32.21 49.95
C ALA A 285 4.79 31.36 51.16
N ASN A 286 5.73 30.80 51.93
CA ASN A 286 6.29 31.43 53.16
C ASN A 286 7.11 30.46 54.03
N ASP A 287 8.21 31.00 54.56
CA ASP A 287 8.85 30.80 55.87
C ASP A 287 8.34 29.67 56.79
N ASP A 288 9.25 28.81 57.28
CA ASP A 288 9.70 28.78 58.70
C ASP A 288 10.60 27.56 58.99
N ASP A 289 11.80 27.85 59.50
CA ASP A 289 12.66 27.12 60.46
C ASP A 289 12.87 25.59 60.45
N GLY A 290 14.16 25.21 60.38
CA GLY A 290 14.77 24.38 61.44
C GLY A 290 15.54 23.12 61.02
N ASP A 291 16.86 23.15 61.26
CA ASP A 291 17.81 22.05 61.62
C ASP A 291 17.68 20.69 60.90
N GLY A 292 18.71 20.12 60.27
CA GLY A 292 20.11 20.02 60.68
C GLY A 292 20.55 18.56 60.50
N ASP A 293 21.82 18.37 60.14
CA ASP A 293 22.59 17.10 60.18
C ASP A 293 22.21 16.03 59.13
N GLU A 294 23.10 15.24 58.52
CA GLU A 294 24.55 15.19 58.29
C GLU A 294 24.72 13.88 57.49
N HIS A 295 25.62 13.84 56.49
CA HIS A 295 26.37 12.63 56.03
C HIS A 295 25.57 11.49 55.33
N ASP A 296 26.07 10.73 54.36
CA ASP A 296 27.38 10.57 53.71
C ASP A 296 27.17 9.87 52.36
N ASP A 297 28.20 10.00 51.52
CA ASP A 297 28.42 9.46 50.19
C ASP A 297 28.18 7.95 50.02
N THR A 298 27.82 7.51 48.80
CA THR A 298 28.73 6.79 47.87
C THR A 298 28.01 6.01 46.76
N THR A 299 28.27 6.44 45.52
CA THR A 299 28.77 5.67 44.37
C THR A 299 28.21 4.28 44.00
N GLY A 300 27.81 4.15 42.73
CA GLY A 300 28.44 3.15 41.84
C GLY A 300 27.58 1.99 41.30
N VAL A 301 26.94 2.23 40.15
CA VAL A 301 26.91 1.39 38.92
C VAL A 301 27.33 -0.08 39.06
N ILE A 302 26.44 -1.04 38.74
CA ILE A 302 26.62 -2.07 37.67
C ILE A 302 25.38 -2.94 37.38
N ALA A 303 25.00 -2.97 36.10
CA ALA A 303 24.65 -4.09 35.20
C ALA A 303 23.70 -5.25 35.62
N ALA A 304 22.63 -5.37 34.81
CA ALA A 304 22.08 -6.54 34.12
C ALA A 304 22.29 -7.96 34.69
N THR A 305 21.19 -8.72 34.80
CA THR A 305 21.10 -10.10 34.25
C THR A 305 19.67 -10.64 34.29
N ALA A 306 19.28 -11.29 33.20
CA ALA A 306 18.08 -12.08 33.05
C ALA A 306 18.11 -13.35 33.92
N ALA A 307 16.93 -13.82 34.35
CA ALA A 307 16.74 -15.19 34.81
C ALA A 307 15.34 -15.70 34.48
N VAL A 308 15.33 -16.71 33.62
CA VAL A 308 14.23 -17.64 33.35
C VAL A 308 14.18 -18.66 34.49
N ALA A 309 12.99 -18.98 35.00
CA ALA A 309 12.74 -20.26 35.66
C ALA A 309 11.24 -20.62 35.60
N ALA A 310 10.97 -21.79 35.02
CA ALA A 310 9.68 -22.46 34.94
C ALA A 310 9.54 -23.55 36.02
N VAL A 311 8.37 -24.24 35.99
CA VAL A 311 8.05 -25.58 36.56
C VAL A 311 7.41 -25.51 37.97
N THR A 312 6.28 -26.16 38.35
CA THR A 312 5.47 -27.35 37.94
C THR A 312 4.04 -27.18 38.51
N ALA A 313 2.94 -27.48 37.79
CA ALA A 313 2.19 -28.75 37.69
C ALA A 313 1.40 -29.21 38.95
N ASP A 314 0.07 -29.35 38.82
CA ASP A 314 -0.70 -30.50 39.34
C ASP A 314 -2.05 -30.66 38.59
N GLU A 315 -2.53 -31.89 38.57
CA GLU A 315 -3.45 -32.55 37.65
C GLU A 315 -4.80 -32.87 38.34
N SER A 316 -5.93 -32.87 37.61
CA SER A 316 -7.03 -33.86 37.82
C SER A 316 -8.18 -33.72 36.81
N THR A 317 -8.26 -34.70 35.90
CA THR A 317 -9.43 -35.49 35.43
C THR A 317 -10.87 -35.03 35.77
N ASP A 318 -11.79 -34.99 34.78
CA ASP A 318 -12.60 -36.16 34.41
C ASP A 318 -13.47 -35.91 33.15
N ALA A 319 -13.86 -36.99 32.47
CA ALA A 319 -14.40 -37.03 31.12
C ALA A 319 -15.89 -37.42 31.01
N ALA A 320 -16.50 -37.08 29.86
CA ALA A 320 -17.57 -37.81 29.14
C ALA A 320 -18.99 -37.87 29.81
N THR A 321 -20.16 -37.96 29.16
CA THR A 321 -20.59 -38.50 27.85
C THR A 321 -22.11 -38.24 27.66
N GLY A 322 -22.62 -38.29 26.42
CA GLY A 322 -23.98 -38.78 26.08
C GLY A 322 -24.89 -37.77 25.35
N THR A 323 -24.96 -37.75 24.00
CA THR A 323 -25.77 -38.55 23.06
C THR A 323 -27.28 -38.27 23.01
N ASP A 324 -27.74 -38.01 21.79
CA ASP A 324 -29.08 -37.79 21.25
C ASP A 324 -30.12 -38.90 21.53
N VAL A 325 -31.42 -38.61 21.28
CA VAL A 325 -32.36 -39.36 20.40
C VAL A 325 -33.83 -38.83 20.52
N ASP A 326 -34.40 -38.50 19.34
CA ASP A 326 -35.78 -38.58 18.82
C ASP A 326 -37.06 -38.41 19.69
N ALA A 327 -38.03 -37.61 19.19
CA ALA A 327 -39.21 -38.12 18.43
C ALA A 327 -40.44 -37.18 18.43
N ALA A 328 -41.05 -37.07 17.24
CA ALA A 328 -42.49 -37.01 16.91
C ALA A 328 -43.39 -35.81 17.33
N GLY A 329 -43.75 -35.00 16.32
CA GLY A 329 -45.10 -34.74 15.79
C GLY A 329 -46.27 -34.40 16.71
N ASP A 330 -46.94 -33.26 16.45
CA ASP A 330 -48.38 -33.23 16.15
C ASP A 330 -48.79 -31.86 15.56
N THR A 331 -49.74 -31.88 14.64
CA THR A 331 -50.33 -30.71 13.96
C THR A 331 -51.73 -30.47 14.50
N VAL A 332 -52.06 -29.24 14.90
CA VAL A 332 -53.46 -28.83 15.15
C VAL A 332 -53.69 -27.41 14.63
N GLU A 333 -54.58 -27.29 13.65
CA GLU A 333 -55.22 -26.05 13.17
C GLU A 333 -56.15 -25.48 14.24
N VAL A 334 -56.18 -24.14 14.39
CA VAL A 334 -57.25 -23.45 15.14
C VAL A 334 -57.70 -22.18 14.41
N ASP A 335 -58.86 -22.34 13.79
CA ASP A 335 -60.05 -21.47 13.66
C ASP A 335 -59.94 -19.96 14.02
N GLU A 336 -60.36 -19.13 13.06
CA GLU A 336 -60.56 -17.67 13.13
C GLU A 336 -61.98 -17.34 13.65
N PRO A 337 -62.16 -16.40 14.59
CA PRO A 337 -63.47 -15.81 14.85
C PRO A 337 -63.60 -14.35 14.37
N GLN A 338 -64.76 -14.10 13.75
CA GLN A 338 -65.23 -12.88 13.09
C GLN A 338 -65.42 -11.66 14.02
N LEU A 339 -65.19 -10.46 13.46
CA LEU A 339 -65.54 -9.13 13.99
C LEU A 339 -67.04 -8.79 13.87
N PRO A 340 -67.63 -8.04 14.82
CA PRO A 340 -68.86 -7.28 14.62
C PRO A 340 -68.62 -5.77 14.35
N PRO A 341 -69.58 -5.02 13.77
CA PRO A 341 -69.34 -3.67 13.22
C PRO A 341 -69.71 -2.49 14.15
N ALA A 342 -68.99 -1.38 13.88
CA ALA A 342 -69.17 0.08 14.10
C ALA A 342 -70.23 0.65 15.07
N ASP A 343 -69.80 1.64 15.89
CA ASP A 343 -70.59 2.83 16.26
C ASP A 343 -69.70 4.03 16.67
N ASP A 344 -70.31 5.21 16.64
CA ASP A 344 -69.86 6.59 16.40
C ASP A 344 -69.03 7.32 17.50
N GLY A 345 -68.27 8.35 17.08
CA GLY A 345 -68.24 9.65 17.78
C GLY A 345 -66.99 10.09 18.56
N ALA A 346 -66.26 11.06 17.98
CA ALA A 346 -65.37 12.07 18.59
C ALA A 346 -63.96 11.66 19.10
N PRO A 347 -62.90 12.47 18.84
CA PRO A 347 -61.52 12.11 19.18
C PRO A 347 -61.19 12.47 20.63
N ALA A 348 -60.79 11.48 21.42
CA ALA A 348 -60.12 11.67 22.70
C ALA A 348 -58.61 11.43 22.49
N VAL A 349 -57.81 12.41 22.92
CA VAL A 349 -56.34 12.36 22.93
C VAL A 349 -55.87 11.20 23.83
N VAL A 350 -55.12 10.25 23.26
CA VAL A 350 -54.47 9.15 24.00
C VAL A 350 -52.96 9.44 24.04
N PRO A 351 -52.32 9.48 25.22
CA PRO A 351 -50.86 9.58 25.29
C PRO A 351 -50.20 8.26 24.85
N THR A 352 -49.22 8.36 23.96
CA THR A 352 -48.42 7.23 23.46
C THR A 352 -47.57 6.64 24.59
N PRO A 353 -47.58 5.31 24.82
CA PRO A 353 -46.65 4.67 25.75
C PRO A 353 -45.25 4.54 25.13
N PRO A 354 -44.17 4.50 25.95
CA PRO A 354 -42.80 4.39 25.46
C PRO A 354 -42.53 3.02 24.81
N PRO A 355 -41.54 2.92 23.90
CA PRO A 355 -41.25 1.67 23.19
C PRO A 355 -40.70 0.60 24.13
N VAL A 356 -41.16 -0.64 23.92
CA VAL A 356 -40.68 -1.84 24.61
C VAL A 356 -39.33 -2.24 24.03
N ALA A 357 -38.30 -2.30 24.87
CA ALA A 357 -36.98 -2.80 24.50
C ALA A 357 -37.04 -4.30 24.16
N THR A 358 -36.53 -4.67 22.98
CA THR A 358 -36.33 -6.07 22.59
C THR A 358 -35.08 -6.65 23.27
N PRO A 359 -35.09 -7.93 23.70
CA PRO A 359 -33.94 -8.52 24.37
C PRO A 359 -32.81 -8.80 23.38
N LYS A 360 -31.63 -8.20 23.61
CA LYS A 360 -30.39 -8.46 22.85
C LYS A 360 -30.02 -9.95 22.98
N ARG A 361 -29.91 -10.62 21.82
CA ARG A 361 -29.51 -12.02 21.68
C ARG A 361 -28.00 -12.13 21.92
N LYS A 362 -27.58 -12.76 23.03
CA LYS A 362 -26.15 -13.08 23.28
C LYS A 362 -25.62 -13.97 22.14
N ARG A 363 -24.84 -13.39 21.20
CA ARG A 363 -24.03 -14.15 20.25
C ARG A 363 -22.97 -14.93 21.03
N SER A 364 -22.91 -16.25 20.82
CA SER A 364 -21.96 -17.12 21.48
C SER A 364 -20.53 -16.81 21.01
N ARG A 365 -19.69 -16.39 21.97
CA ARG A 365 -18.28 -15.97 21.83
C ARG A 365 -17.31 -17.10 21.39
N THR A 366 -17.82 -18.25 20.97
CA THR A 366 -17.04 -19.42 20.57
C THR A 366 -16.79 -19.50 19.06
N GLN A 367 -17.53 -18.76 18.24
CA GLN A 367 -17.42 -18.88 16.77
C GLN A 367 -16.24 -18.09 16.17
N GLY A 368 -15.80 -17.00 16.81
CA GLY A 368 -14.65 -16.20 16.38
C GLY A 368 -13.31 -16.91 16.59
N PHE A 369 -13.15 -17.58 17.74
CA PHE A 369 -11.91 -18.30 18.07
C PHE A 369 -11.61 -19.46 17.12
N PHE A 370 -12.64 -20.21 16.70
CA PHE A 370 -12.48 -21.30 15.72
C PHE A 370 -12.16 -20.79 14.31
N ARG A 371 -12.68 -19.62 13.92
CA ARG A 371 -12.32 -18.99 12.64
C ARG A 371 -10.89 -18.46 12.64
N PHE A 372 -10.45 -17.86 13.74
CA PHE A 372 -9.07 -17.43 13.93
C PHE A 372 -8.07 -18.60 13.84
N LEU A 373 -8.36 -19.72 14.52
CA LEU A 373 -7.53 -20.93 14.42
C LEU A 373 -7.51 -21.55 13.03
N LEU A 374 -8.61 -21.47 12.28
CA LEU A 374 -8.67 -21.93 10.89
C LEU A 374 -7.76 -21.09 9.99
N ILE A 375 -7.83 -19.76 10.11
CA ILE A 375 -7.02 -18.81 9.34
C ILE A 375 -5.53 -19.00 9.66
N LEU A 376 -5.17 -19.12 10.94
CA LEU A 376 -3.79 -19.40 11.35
C LEU A 376 -3.27 -20.73 10.79
N GLY A 377 -4.13 -21.76 10.76
CA GLY A 377 -3.82 -23.05 10.16
C GLY A 377 -3.56 -22.96 8.65
N VAL A 378 -4.38 -22.21 7.92
CA VAL A 378 -4.19 -21.99 6.47
C VAL A 378 -2.92 -21.19 6.20
N ALA A 379 -2.66 -20.12 6.95
CA ALA A 379 -1.44 -19.32 6.83
C ALA A 379 -0.18 -20.18 7.07
N ALA A 380 -0.19 -21.04 8.09
CA ALA A 380 0.93 -21.95 8.36
C ALA A 380 1.18 -22.94 7.21
N VAL A 381 0.13 -23.44 6.55
CA VAL A 381 0.26 -24.32 5.37
C VAL A 381 0.82 -23.56 4.17
N LEU A 382 0.40 -22.31 3.95
CA LEU A 382 0.92 -21.48 2.86
C LEU A 382 2.40 -21.13 3.07
N VAL A 383 2.78 -20.75 4.29
CA VAL A 383 4.18 -20.50 4.66
C VAL A 383 5.01 -21.77 4.48
N LEU A 384 4.52 -22.93 4.94
CA LEU A 384 5.22 -24.20 4.75
C LEU A 384 5.36 -24.56 3.26
N GLY A 385 4.31 -24.34 2.46
CA GLY A 385 4.32 -24.52 1.01
C GLY A 385 5.35 -23.63 0.34
N PHE A 386 5.40 -22.35 0.72
CA PHE A 386 6.40 -21.39 0.25
C PHE A 386 7.82 -21.80 0.61
N VAL A 387 8.07 -22.25 1.85
CA VAL A 387 9.40 -22.71 2.29
C VAL A 387 9.85 -23.95 1.50
N ILE A 388 8.95 -24.92 1.29
CA ILE A 388 9.25 -26.10 0.47
C ILE A 388 9.52 -25.70 -0.98
N MET A 389 8.73 -24.78 -1.52
CA MET A 389 8.88 -24.28 -2.88
C MET A 389 10.19 -23.50 -3.07
N ALA A 390 10.56 -22.63 -2.13
CA ALA A 390 11.82 -21.90 -2.15
C ALA A 390 13.03 -22.85 -2.02
N ALA A 391 12.93 -23.87 -1.17
CA ALA A 391 13.96 -24.91 -1.04
C ALA A 391 14.10 -25.73 -2.34
N TRP A 392 13.00 -26.00 -3.03
CA TRP A 392 13.00 -26.71 -4.31
C TRP A 392 13.52 -25.85 -5.47
N ALA A 393 13.16 -24.57 -5.52
CA ALA A 393 13.64 -23.63 -6.53
C ALA A 393 15.16 -23.41 -6.46
N ARG A 394 15.73 -23.42 -5.25
CA ARG A 394 17.18 -23.33 -5.00
C ARG A 394 17.90 -24.68 -4.98
N SER A 395 17.20 -25.77 -5.32
CA SER A 395 17.80 -27.10 -5.34
C SER A 395 18.57 -27.34 -6.65
N GLY A 396 19.79 -27.86 -6.51
CA GLY A 396 20.65 -28.18 -7.64
C GLY A 396 21.65 -27.07 -7.98
N TYR A 397 22.64 -27.47 -8.77
CA TYR A 397 23.70 -26.63 -9.29
C TYR A 397 23.89 -26.93 -10.77
N PHE A 398 24.26 -25.92 -11.55
CA PHE A 398 24.63 -26.10 -12.96
C PHE A 398 25.83 -25.22 -13.29
N VAL A 399 26.45 -25.50 -14.43
CA VAL A 399 27.63 -24.76 -14.91
C VAL A 399 27.25 -24.11 -16.23
N ALA A 400 27.40 -22.80 -16.33
CA ALA A 400 27.12 -22.03 -17.53
C ALA A 400 28.15 -20.91 -17.71
N PHE A 401 28.13 -20.24 -18.87
CA PHE A 401 28.94 -19.04 -19.09
C PHE A 401 28.22 -17.80 -18.56
N ASP A 402 28.96 -16.89 -17.91
CA ASP A 402 28.46 -15.57 -17.55
C ASP A 402 28.50 -14.59 -18.74
N GLU A 403 28.00 -13.38 -18.56
CA GLU A 403 28.00 -12.32 -19.59
C GLU A 403 29.41 -11.91 -20.07
N GLN A 404 30.47 -12.34 -19.36
CA GLN A 404 31.87 -12.11 -19.72
C GLN A 404 32.56 -13.40 -20.20
N ASP A 405 31.78 -14.40 -20.64
CA ASP A 405 32.25 -15.69 -21.15
C ASP A 405 33.12 -16.50 -20.16
N ARG A 406 32.94 -16.28 -18.85
CA ARG A 406 33.61 -17.09 -17.81
C ARG A 406 32.75 -18.26 -17.42
N VAL A 407 33.37 -19.41 -17.19
CA VAL A 407 32.66 -20.56 -16.61
C VAL A 407 32.25 -20.24 -15.18
N VAL A 408 30.96 -20.30 -14.86
CA VAL A 408 30.42 -20.03 -13.52
C VAL A 408 29.53 -21.19 -13.06
N VAL A 409 29.66 -21.55 -11.78
CA VAL A 409 28.76 -22.48 -11.11
C VAL A 409 27.61 -21.68 -10.50
N TYR A 410 26.40 -21.93 -11.00
CA TYR A 410 25.17 -21.34 -10.52
C TYR A 410 24.45 -22.28 -9.56
N GLN A 411 23.81 -21.71 -8.54
CA GLN A 411 22.91 -22.42 -7.64
C GLN A 411 21.45 -22.11 -8.00
N GLY A 412 20.63 -23.15 -8.12
CA GLY A 412 19.23 -23.06 -8.54
C GLY A 412 19.01 -23.64 -9.93
N ARG A 413 17.87 -23.29 -10.53
CA ARG A 413 17.46 -23.78 -11.85
C ARG A 413 17.87 -22.81 -12.96
N GLU A 414 18.16 -23.37 -14.13
CA GLU A 414 18.62 -22.66 -15.33
C GLU A 414 17.61 -21.61 -15.82
N ASP A 415 16.35 -21.99 -16.00
CA ASP A 415 15.28 -21.08 -16.45
C ASP A 415 14.78 -20.11 -15.34
N GLY A 416 15.36 -20.18 -14.14
CA GLY A 416 14.76 -19.61 -12.94
C GLY A 416 13.43 -20.29 -12.56
N PHE A 417 12.82 -19.83 -11.48
CA PHE A 417 11.47 -20.25 -11.11
C PHE A 417 10.74 -19.10 -10.42
N LEU A 418 9.69 -18.57 -11.07
CA LEU A 418 9.03 -17.33 -10.62
C LEU A 418 10.07 -16.19 -10.45
N TRP A 419 10.15 -15.58 -9.26
CA TRP A 419 11.12 -14.54 -8.89
C TRP A 419 12.44 -15.10 -8.30
N PHE A 420 12.67 -16.42 -8.35
CA PHE A 420 13.93 -17.03 -7.92
C PHE A 420 14.89 -17.17 -9.11
N GLU A 421 15.79 -16.19 -9.25
CA GLU A 421 16.87 -16.22 -10.23
C GLU A 421 18.05 -17.07 -9.75
N PRO A 422 18.75 -17.78 -10.66
CA PRO A 422 19.93 -18.56 -10.30
C PRO A 422 21.06 -17.65 -9.79
N THR A 423 21.62 -17.99 -8.63
CA THR A 423 22.66 -17.17 -7.99
C THR A 423 24.05 -17.68 -8.35
N PRO A 424 25.00 -16.83 -8.79
CA PRO A 424 26.38 -17.25 -9.05
C PRO A 424 27.09 -17.57 -7.73
N GLU A 425 27.55 -18.81 -7.54
CA GLU A 425 28.14 -19.28 -6.27
C GLU A 425 29.66 -19.53 -6.36
N ALA A 426 30.19 -19.73 -7.56
CA ALA A 426 31.63 -19.86 -7.76
C ALA A 426 32.02 -19.53 -9.20
N TYR A 427 33.05 -18.68 -9.36
CA TYR A 427 33.69 -18.44 -10.65
C TYR A 427 34.71 -19.55 -10.93
N GLY A 428 34.61 -20.17 -12.09
CA GLY A 428 35.56 -21.13 -12.63
C GLY A 428 36.89 -20.48 -13.03
N GLN A 429 37.87 -21.31 -13.37
CA GLN A 429 39.23 -20.86 -13.68
C GLN A 429 39.46 -20.55 -15.17
N TYR A 430 38.50 -20.87 -16.03
CA TYR A 430 38.63 -20.79 -17.49
C TYR A 430 37.60 -19.82 -18.07
N THR A 431 38.02 -19.07 -19.09
CA THR A 431 37.11 -18.38 -20.02
C THR A 431 36.79 -19.27 -21.22
N ARG A 432 35.68 -19.00 -21.92
CA ARG A 432 35.25 -19.72 -23.11
C ARG A 432 36.35 -19.89 -24.15
N ASP A 433 37.13 -18.84 -24.38
CA ASP A 433 38.23 -18.83 -25.37
C ASP A 433 39.42 -19.73 -25.00
N GLU A 434 39.53 -20.13 -23.73
CA GLU A 434 40.61 -20.98 -23.23
C GLU A 434 40.27 -22.47 -23.32
N LEU A 435 39.01 -22.82 -23.60
CA LEU A 435 38.50 -24.19 -23.63
C LEU A 435 38.55 -24.79 -25.04
N ASP A 436 38.69 -26.11 -25.12
CA ASP A 436 38.48 -26.85 -26.37
C ASP A 436 36.99 -26.92 -26.76
N ASP A 437 36.72 -27.20 -28.02
CA ASP A 437 35.35 -27.18 -28.57
C ASP A 437 34.44 -28.24 -27.91
N GLU A 438 35.02 -29.33 -27.37
CA GLU A 438 34.30 -30.37 -26.62
C GLU A 438 33.89 -29.86 -25.22
N SER A 439 34.77 -29.14 -24.52
CA SER A 439 34.50 -28.55 -23.22
C SER A 439 33.50 -27.40 -23.30
N ILE A 440 33.53 -26.60 -24.38
CA ILE A 440 32.55 -25.56 -24.64
C ILE A 440 31.16 -26.18 -24.80
N ALA A 441 31.03 -27.22 -25.64
CA ALA A 441 29.77 -27.92 -25.84
C ALA A 441 29.22 -28.56 -24.55
N LEU A 442 30.10 -29.04 -23.66
CA LEU A 442 29.71 -29.59 -22.36
C LEU A 442 29.20 -28.55 -21.36
N VAL A 443 29.71 -27.32 -21.43
CA VAL A 443 29.19 -26.21 -20.60
C VAL A 443 27.89 -25.66 -21.19
N GLU A 444 27.76 -25.63 -22.52
CA GLU A 444 26.52 -25.24 -23.21
C GLU A 444 25.38 -26.26 -23.04
N ASP A 445 25.68 -27.52 -22.75
CA ASP A 445 24.68 -28.57 -22.44
C ASP A 445 24.13 -28.47 -20.99
N ASN A 446 24.54 -27.45 -20.22
CA ASN A 446 24.02 -27.10 -18.88
C ASN A 446 23.90 -28.29 -17.91
N VAL A 447 25.00 -29.04 -17.75
CA VAL A 447 25.03 -30.24 -16.91
C VAL A 447 24.63 -29.91 -15.46
N HIS A 448 23.62 -30.63 -14.95
CA HIS A 448 23.11 -30.46 -13.58
C HIS A 448 23.82 -31.36 -12.55
N PHE A 449 23.99 -30.82 -11.34
CA PHE A 449 24.62 -31.48 -10.21
C PHE A 449 23.78 -31.36 -8.94
N GLU A 450 23.74 -32.45 -8.15
CA GLU A 450 23.04 -32.48 -6.86
C GLU A 450 23.80 -31.74 -5.74
N SER A 451 25.09 -31.42 -5.95
CA SER A 451 25.91 -30.72 -4.97
C SER A 451 26.95 -29.81 -5.61
N ARG A 452 27.32 -28.74 -4.89
CA ARG A 452 28.36 -27.79 -5.27
C ARG A 452 29.71 -28.46 -5.53
N ASP A 453 30.08 -29.44 -4.70
CA ASP A 453 31.37 -30.12 -4.81
C ASP A 453 31.46 -30.96 -6.10
N ASN A 454 30.35 -31.55 -6.54
CA ASN A 454 30.28 -32.26 -7.81
C ASN A 454 30.40 -31.30 -9.01
N ALA A 455 29.73 -30.14 -8.96
CA ALA A 455 29.84 -29.11 -9.99
C ALA A 455 31.28 -28.57 -10.10
N LYS A 456 31.93 -28.30 -8.96
CA LYS A 456 33.34 -27.88 -8.92
C LYS A 456 34.29 -28.98 -9.43
N ALA A 457 34.03 -30.24 -9.07
CA ALA A 457 34.82 -31.36 -9.54
C ALA A 457 34.68 -31.55 -11.07
N PHE A 458 33.49 -31.32 -11.62
CA PHE A 458 33.27 -31.33 -13.06
C PHE A 458 34.10 -30.26 -13.77
N VAL A 459 34.03 -29.00 -13.31
CA VAL A 459 34.84 -27.89 -13.84
C VAL A 459 36.34 -28.21 -13.79
N ALA A 460 36.81 -28.87 -12.72
CA ALA A 460 38.23 -29.18 -12.55
C ALA A 460 38.73 -30.42 -13.31
N GLN A 461 37.86 -31.39 -13.61
CA GLN A 461 38.27 -32.71 -14.14
C GLN A 461 37.84 -32.96 -15.58
N ARG A 462 36.82 -32.26 -16.08
CA ARG A 462 36.23 -32.51 -17.41
C ARG A 462 36.46 -31.38 -18.40
N LEU A 463 36.68 -30.16 -17.93
CA LEU A 463 37.02 -29.04 -18.81
C LEU A 463 38.52 -29.06 -19.09
N SER A 464 38.88 -29.11 -20.37
CA SER A 464 40.26 -29.15 -20.83
C SER A 464 40.61 -27.87 -21.59
N PRO A 465 41.76 -27.25 -21.30
CA PRO A 465 42.20 -26.08 -22.05
C PRO A 465 42.59 -26.47 -23.48
N ARG A 466 42.35 -25.56 -24.42
CA ARG A 466 42.72 -25.73 -25.83
C ARG A 466 44.23 -25.97 -25.95
N SER A 467 44.65 -27.12 -26.46
CA SER A 467 46.09 -27.42 -26.60
C SER A 467 46.69 -26.70 -27.82
N GLU A 468 47.84 -26.03 -27.66
CA GLU A 468 48.59 -25.32 -28.73
C GLU A 468 49.14 -26.22 -29.89
N LEU A 469 48.64 -27.46 -30.06
CA LEU A 469 49.20 -28.45 -31.00
C LEU A 469 48.39 -28.67 -32.28
N ASP A 470 47.32 -27.91 -32.53
CA ASP A 470 46.45 -28.13 -33.71
C ASP A 470 46.73 -27.19 -34.91
N ASP A 471 47.77 -26.34 -34.83
CA ASP A 471 48.16 -25.44 -35.95
C ASP A 471 49.16 -26.07 -36.93
N SER A 472 49.03 -27.37 -37.23
CA SER A 472 49.88 -28.01 -38.23
C SER A 472 49.23 -29.16 -38.99
N SER A 473 48.15 -28.90 -39.73
CA SER A 473 47.93 -29.51 -41.06
C SER A 473 46.63 -29.02 -41.70
N GLU A 474 46.72 -28.17 -42.72
CA GLU A 474 46.24 -28.48 -44.07
C GLU A 474 46.52 -27.29 -45.02
N GLY A 475 47.78 -27.20 -45.45
CA GLY A 475 48.10 -26.58 -46.73
C GLY A 475 48.01 -27.64 -47.82
N GLY A 476 47.16 -27.41 -48.82
CA GLY A 476 47.00 -28.31 -49.96
C GLY A 476 46.16 -27.71 -51.08
N GLU A 477 46.72 -26.75 -51.82
CA GLU A 477 46.24 -26.42 -53.18
C GLU A 477 46.24 -27.66 -54.08
N PRO A 478 45.40 -27.67 -55.12
CA PRO A 478 46.02 -27.56 -56.45
C PRO A 478 45.27 -26.65 -57.42
N ALA A 479 46.07 -25.94 -58.23
CA ALA A 479 45.66 -25.20 -59.41
C ALA A 479 45.09 -26.11 -60.53
N THR A 480 44.16 -25.59 -61.35
CA THR A 480 44.36 -25.36 -62.81
C THR A 480 43.12 -24.81 -63.54
N SER A 481 43.35 -23.67 -64.21
CA SER A 481 42.91 -23.19 -65.54
C SER A 481 41.43 -23.12 -66.02
N SER A 482 41.09 -21.88 -66.40
CA SER A 482 40.58 -21.39 -67.72
C SER A 482 39.09 -21.50 -68.10
N ALA A 483 38.44 -20.32 -68.22
CA ALA A 483 37.73 -19.78 -69.40
C ALA A 483 36.91 -18.54 -68.94
N ASP A 484 37.32 -17.30 -69.22
CA ASP A 484 37.09 -16.51 -70.45
C ASP A 484 35.62 -16.11 -70.69
N SER A 485 35.29 -14.82 -70.45
CA SER A 485 34.56 -13.94 -71.39
C SER A 485 34.05 -12.63 -70.72
N SER A 486 34.50 -11.51 -71.29
CA SER A 486 33.82 -10.21 -71.57
C SER A 486 32.74 -9.66 -70.61
N GLY A 487 32.68 -8.38 -70.25
CA GLY A 487 33.40 -7.19 -70.71
C GLY A 487 32.60 -5.91 -70.40
N THR A 488 33.34 -4.79 -70.36
CA THR A 488 32.91 -3.46 -70.83
C THR A 488 32.10 -2.53 -69.89
N SER A 489 32.86 -1.80 -69.05
CA SER A 489 33.01 -0.32 -68.99
C SER A 489 31.85 0.66 -69.23
N SER A 490 31.70 1.62 -68.31
CA SER A 490 31.65 3.09 -68.57
C SER A 490 31.77 3.84 -67.22
N ALA A 491 32.90 4.51 -66.95
CA ALA A 491 33.31 5.85 -67.37
C ALA A 491 32.76 6.97 -66.46
N THR A 492 33.63 7.39 -65.54
CA THR A 492 33.66 8.62 -64.75
C THR A 492 33.71 9.86 -65.64
N SER A 493 33.13 10.97 -65.17
CA SER A 493 33.68 12.35 -65.12
C SER A 493 32.71 13.47 -65.53
N SER A 494 32.47 14.40 -64.62
CA SER A 494 32.67 15.84 -64.87
C SER A 494 32.61 16.68 -63.58
N PRO A 495 33.24 17.88 -63.57
CA PRO A 495 33.73 18.54 -62.37
C PRO A 495 33.02 19.86 -62.02
N GLY A 496 33.17 20.28 -60.76
CA GLY A 496 33.63 21.61 -60.33
C GLY A 496 32.94 22.90 -60.79
N ASP A 497 32.38 23.57 -59.78
CA ASP A 497 32.30 25.03 -59.51
C ASP A 497 31.65 26.00 -60.51
N GLY A 498 30.67 26.74 -59.97
CA GLY A 498 30.04 27.94 -60.51
C GLY A 498 28.84 28.38 -59.67
#